data_AF-A0A6G8DGV8-F1
#
_entry.id   AF-A0A6G8DGV8-F1
#
_cell.length_a   1.000
_cell.length_b   1.000
_cell.length_c   1.000
_cell.angle_alpha   90.00
_cell.angle_beta   90.00
_cell.angle_gamma   90.00
#
_symmetry.space_group_name_H-M   'P 1'
#
loop_
_entity.id
_entity.type
_entity.pdbx_description
1 polymer ?
#
loop_
_entity_poly.entity_id
_entity_poly.type
_entity_poly.pdbx_seq_one_letter_code
_entity_poly.pdbx_strand_id
1 'polypeptide(L)' 'MRSSDRRPRSGRRDAPRSLNVNGTRFRCFEQELDAKVVVRCVRQPD' A
#
# COMPACT_ATOMS: atom_id res chain seq x y z
N MET A 1 -3.12 -1.65 24.16
CA MET A 1 -2.82 -1.98 22.75
C MET A 1 -2.41 -0.71 22.03
N ARG A 2 -1.30 -0.73 21.28
CA ARG A 2 -0.70 0.46 20.64
C ARG A 2 -1.70 1.13 19.69
N SER A 3 -2.21 2.29 20.10
CA SER A 3 -3.03 3.17 19.25
C SER A 3 -2.14 3.64 18.10
N SER A 4 -2.41 3.12 16.91
CA SER A 4 -1.69 3.51 15.70
C SER A 4 -2.16 4.91 15.32
N ASP A 5 -1.26 5.87 15.48
CA ASP A 5 -1.35 7.28 15.11
C ASP A 5 -1.98 7.44 13.71
N ARG A 6 -3.30 7.60 13.65
CA ARG A 6 -4.03 7.92 12.42
C ARG A 6 -3.90 9.42 12.17
N ARG A 7 -2.73 9.84 11.70
CA ARG A 7 -2.55 11.16 11.09
C ARG A 7 -3.26 11.14 9.72
N PRO A 8 -4.32 11.94 9.49
CA PRO A 8 -4.92 12.03 8.17
C PRO A 8 -4.05 12.95 7.33
N ARG A 9 -3.11 12.38 6.55
CA ARG A 9 -2.34 13.16 5.58
C ARG A 9 -3.15 13.30 4.30
N SER A 10 -3.90 14.40 4.24
CA SER A 10 -4.17 15.18 3.01
C SER A 10 -4.52 14.41 1.72
N GLY A 11 -5.81 14.24 1.45
CA GLY A 11 -6.42 14.35 0.10
C GLY A 11 -6.01 13.38 -1.02
N ARG A 12 -4.97 12.56 -0.85
CA ARG A 12 -4.61 11.46 -1.75
C ARG A 12 -5.20 10.19 -1.17
N ARG A 13 -5.98 9.45 -1.94
CA ARG A 13 -6.35 8.08 -1.55
C ARG A 13 -5.05 7.29 -1.39
N ASP A 14 -4.74 6.86 -0.17
CA ASP A 14 -3.60 5.98 0.08
C ASP A 14 -3.69 4.76 -0.85
N ALA A 15 -2.57 4.35 -1.46
CA ALA A 15 -2.57 3.16 -2.28
C ALA A 15 -2.91 1.92 -1.43
N PRO A 16 -3.56 0.91 -2.01
CA PRO A 16 -3.88 -0.31 -1.29
C PRO A 16 -2.60 -0.98 -0.78
N ARG A 17 -2.57 -1.36 0.51
CA ARG A 17 -1.45 -2.11 1.11
C ARG A 17 -1.40 -3.57 0.69
N SER A 18 -2.53 -4.11 0.25
CA SER A 18 -2.65 -5.47 -0.27
C SER A 18 -3.73 -5.55 -1.32
N LEU A 19 -3.52 -6.40 -2.31
CA LEU A 19 -4.50 -6.76 -3.33
C LEU A 19 -4.75 -8.26 -3.29
N ASN A 20 -5.97 -8.65 -3.63
CA ASN A 20 -6.29 -10.03 -3.94
C ASN A 20 -6.73 -10.08 -5.39
N VAL A 21 -6.00 -10.81 -6.21
CA VAL A 21 -6.26 -10.95 -7.65
C VAL A 21 -6.39 -12.43 -7.94
N ASN A 22 -7.60 -12.86 -8.34
CA ASN A 22 -7.90 -14.27 -8.65
C ASN A 22 -7.48 -15.25 -7.54
N GLY A 23 -7.71 -14.88 -6.28
CA GLY A 23 -7.35 -15.71 -5.11
C GLY A 23 -5.88 -15.64 -4.71
N THR A 24 -5.03 -14.95 -5.48
CA THR A 24 -3.63 -14.73 -5.13
C THR A 24 -3.47 -13.41 -4.36
N ARG A 25 -2.86 -13.48 -3.18
CA ARG A 25 -2.57 -12.31 -2.34
C ARG A 25 -1.29 -11.62 -2.79
N PHE A 26 -1.36 -10.30 -2.93
CA PHE A 26 -0.21 -9.44 -3.21
C PHE A 26 -0.05 -8.42 -2.10
N ARG A 27 1.20 -8.18 -1.70
CA ARG A 27 1.58 -7.11 -0.80
C ARG A 27 2.12 -5.94 -1.61
N CYS A 28 1.60 -4.75 -1.36
CA CYS A 28 1.91 -3.56 -2.12
C CYS A 28 2.72 -2.57 -1.29
N PHE A 29 3.65 -1.89 -1.95
CA PHE A 29 4.58 -0.94 -1.37
C PHE A 29 4.56 0.34 -2.18
N GLU A 30 4.35 1.46 -1.50
CA GLU A 30 4.51 2.78 -2.10
C GLU A 30 5.98 3.17 -2.10
N GLN A 31 6.42 3.72 -3.22
CA GLN A 31 7.73 4.33 -3.38
C GLN A 31 7.50 5.73 -3.95
N GLU A 32 7.84 6.75 -3.16
CA GLU A 32 7.88 8.12 -3.65
C GLU A 32 9.13 8.28 -4.53
N LEU A 33 8.92 8.71 -5.77
CA LEU A 33 9.95 9.17 -6.70
C LEU A 33 9.76 10.68 -6.92
N ASP A 34 10.77 11.34 -7.46
CA ASP A 34 10.82 12.80 -7.57
C ASP A 34 9.54 13.46 -8.13
N ALA A 35 8.92 12.84 -9.15
CA ALA A 35 7.73 13.38 -9.81
C ALA A 35 6.43 12.59 -9.57
N LYS A 36 6.48 11.41 -8.93
CA LYS A 36 5.31 10.53 -8.79
C LYS A 36 5.46 9.51 -7.67
N VAL A 37 4.32 8.95 -7.25
CA VAL A 37 4.30 7.77 -6.39
C VAL A 37 4.11 6.54 -7.26
N VAL A 38 5.02 5.58 -7.10
CA VAL A 38 4.93 4.26 -7.73
C VAL A 38 4.46 3.26 -6.69
N VAL A 39 3.51 2.41 -7.05
CA VAL A 39 3.02 1.33 -6.19
C VAL A 39 3.49 0.00 -6.78
N ARG A 40 4.33 -0.72 -6.04
CA ARG A 40 4.82 -2.05 -6.45
C ARG A 40 4.13 -3.12 -5.62
N CYS A 41 3.41 -4.03 -6.28
CA CYS A 41 2.77 -5.17 -5.64
C CYS A 41 3.56 -6.45 -5.94
N VAL A 42 3.94 -7.19 -4.91
CA VAL A 42 4.64 -8.48 -5.03
C VAL A 42 3.75 -9.58 -4.50
N ARG A 43 3.80 -10.76 -5.12
CA ARG A 43 3.06 -11.91 -4.66
C ARG A 43 3.51 -12.26 -3.25
N GLN A 44 2.56 -12.40 -2.34
CA GLN A 44 2.83 -12.89 -0.99
C GLN A 44 2.86 -14.43 -1.08
N PRO A 45 3.97 -15.10 -0.72
CA PRO A 45 3.98 -16.55 -0.57
C PRO A 45 3.05 -16.93 0.59
N ASP A 46 2.37 -18.06 0.42
CA ASP A 46 1.47 -18.64 1.43
C ASP A 46 2.22 -19.10 2.69
#